data_AF-A0A735CXY0-F1
#
_entry.id   AF-A0A735CXY0-F1
#
_cell.length_a   1.000
_cell.length_b   1.000
_cell.length_c   1.000
_cell.angle_alpha   90.00
_cell.angle_beta   90.00
_cell.angle_gamma   90.00
#
_symmetry.space_group_name_H-M   'P 1'
#
loop_
_entity.id
_entity.type
_entity.pdbx_description
1 polymer ?
#
loop_
_entity_poly.entity_id
_entity_poly.type
_entity_poly.pdbx_seq_one_letter_code
_entity_poly.pdbx_strand_id
1 'polypeptide(L)'
;MAYWVSSQIDSFAGKINQGWFDIPNGWTTDSFGVVSFRNNAANGHGGDSELYLHGFVVSGSHMGYDYGYSHSCVCPRNAPITVSSAQGIGWLRYRRLGS
;
A
#
# COMPACT_ATOMS: atom_id res chain seq x y z
N MET A 1 11.23 -15.78 28.45
CA MET A 1 10.77 -16.18 27.10
C MET A 1 9.99 -15.07 26.39
N ALA A 2 9.07 -14.34 27.04
CA ALA A 2 8.31 -13.25 26.40
C ALA A 2 9.18 -12.11 25.81
N TYR A 3 10.26 -11.72 26.48
CA TYR A 3 11.16 -10.64 26.04
C TYR A 3 11.95 -10.96 24.73
N TRP A 4 12.31 -12.23 24.53
CA TRP A 4 13.00 -12.64 23.29
C TRP A 4 12.02 -12.64 22.11
N VAL A 5 10.80 -13.12 22.31
CA VAL A 5 9.75 -13.12 21.28
C VAL A 5 9.37 -11.69 20.89
N SER A 6 9.18 -10.78 21.85
CA SER A 6 8.88 -9.38 21.54
C SER A 6 10.03 -8.71 20.77
N SER A 7 11.28 -8.92 21.19
CA SER A 7 12.45 -8.37 20.50
C SER A 7 12.61 -8.90 19.07
N GLN A 8 12.30 -10.17 18.82
CA GLN A 8 12.27 -10.72 17.46
C GLN A 8 11.15 -10.07 16.64
N ILE A 9 9.92 -9.98 17.19
CA ILE A 9 8.79 -9.34 16.51
C ILE A 9 9.11 -7.89 16.17
N ASP A 10 9.70 -7.11 17.08
CA ASP A 10 10.08 -5.71 16.84
C ASP A 10 11.18 -5.59 15.77
N SER A 11 12.15 -6.50 15.77
CA SER A 11 13.20 -6.54 14.73
C SER A 11 12.65 -6.92 13.36
N PHE A 12 11.75 -7.90 13.30
CA PHE A 12 11.06 -8.29 12.06
C PHE A 12 10.12 -7.20 11.57
N ALA A 13 9.34 -6.59 12.46
CA ALA A 13 8.46 -5.46 12.14
C ALA A 13 9.26 -4.25 11.65
N GLY A 14 10.40 -3.95 12.30
CA GLY A 14 11.34 -2.93 11.85
C GLY A 14 11.87 -3.20 10.44
N LYS A 15 12.27 -4.44 10.14
CA LYS A 15 12.68 -4.85 8.79
C LYS A 15 11.55 -4.79 7.78
N ILE A 16 10.30 -5.06 8.18
CA ILE A 16 9.11 -4.94 7.32
C ILE A 16 8.79 -3.48 6.99
N ASN A 17 9.08 -2.56 7.92
CA ASN A 17 8.89 -1.12 7.76
C ASN A 17 10.04 -0.43 7.01
N GLN A 18 11.16 -1.12 6.75
CA GLN A 18 12.30 -0.58 6.01
C GLN A 18 12.20 -0.85 4.50
N GLY A 19 12.65 0.12 3.69
CA GLY A 19 12.76 -0.03 2.23
C GLY A 19 11.52 0.39 1.43
N TRP A 20 10.55 1.05 2.06
CA TRP A 20 9.46 1.73 1.37
C TRP A 20 9.95 3.02 0.73
N PHE A 21 9.53 3.28 -0.51
CA PHE A 21 9.75 4.55 -1.19
C PHE A 21 8.48 4.99 -1.91
N ASP A 22 8.30 6.30 -2.04
CA ASP A 22 7.15 6.86 -2.75
C ASP A 22 7.29 6.61 -4.26
N ILE A 23 6.19 6.25 -4.90
CA ILE A 23 6.11 6.05 -6.35
C ILE A 23 4.99 6.90 -6.95
N PRO A 24 5.14 7.37 -8.20
CA PRO A 24 4.04 8.04 -8.87
C PRO A 24 2.92 7.07 -9.24
N ASN A 25 1.70 7.59 -9.38
CA ASN A 25 0.59 6.81 -9.93
C ASN A 25 0.90 6.44 -11.39
N GLY A 26 0.73 5.17 -11.77
CA GLY A 26 1.14 4.63 -13.07
C GLY A 26 2.58 4.08 -13.11
N TRP A 27 3.31 4.09 -11.99
CA TRP A 27 4.65 3.51 -11.93
C TRP A 27 4.64 2.01 -12.23
N THR A 28 5.62 1.55 -12.99
CA THR A 28 5.78 0.13 -13.33
C THR A 28 6.84 -0.52 -12.45
N THR A 29 6.49 -1.63 -11.82
CA THR A 29 7.38 -2.33 -10.90
C THR A 29 8.63 -2.86 -11.60
N ASP A 30 9.79 -2.55 -11.03
CA ASP A 30 11.09 -3.03 -11.53
C ASP A 30 11.50 -4.40 -10.98
N SER A 31 10.78 -4.89 -9.98
CA SER A 31 11.08 -6.06 -9.16
C SER A 31 9.80 -6.63 -8.56
N PHE A 32 9.86 -7.80 -7.92
CA PHE A 32 8.75 -8.32 -7.12
C PHE A 32 8.67 -7.59 -5.77
N GLY A 33 7.47 -7.24 -5.31
CA GLY A 33 7.34 -6.42 -4.12
C GLY A 33 5.94 -6.29 -3.54
N VAL A 34 5.78 -5.28 -2.69
CA VAL A 34 4.51 -4.87 -2.10
C VAL A 34 4.27 -3.42 -2.45
N VAL A 35 3.07 -3.13 -2.91
CA VAL A 35 2.55 -1.78 -3.02
C VAL A 35 1.59 -1.53 -1.87
N SER A 36 1.59 -0.31 -1.37
CA SER A 36 0.54 0.17 -0.49
C SER A 36 0.17 1.60 -0.87
N PHE A 37 -1.11 1.92 -0.78
CA PHE A 37 -1.58 3.29 -0.91
C PHE A 37 -2.53 3.62 0.23
N ARG A 38 -2.59 4.90 0.57
CA ARG A 38 -3.57 5.44 1.52
C ARG A 38 -4.40 6.52 0.83
N ASN A 39 -5.72 6.40 0.93
CA ASN A 39 -6.63 7.48 0.54
C ASN A 39 -6.60 8.60 1.59
N ASN A 40 -6.86 9.82 1.16
CA ASN A 40 -7.21 10.88 2.10
C ASN A 40 -8.63 10.67 2.62
N ALA A 41 -8.89 11.20 3.81
CA ALA A 41 -10.23 11.34 4.35
C ALA A 41 -10.49 12.82 4.66
N ALA A 42 -11.67 13.30 4.28
CA ALA A 42 -12.13 14.66 4.50
C ALA A 42 -13.48 14.61 5.21
N ASN A 43 -13.66 15.47 6.22
CA ASN A 43 -14.91 15.61 6.98
C ASN A 43 -15.43 14.29 7.60
N GLY A 44 -14.56 13.35 7.95
CA GLY A 44 -14.95 12.08 8.59
C GLY A 44 -15.50 11.01 7.64
N HIS A 45 -15.38 11.22 6.33
CA HIS A 45 -15.81 10.31 5.30
C HIS A 45 -14.67 10.12 4.32
N GLY A 46 -14.26 8.89 4.03
CA GLY A 46 -13.45 8.62 2.84
C GLY A 46 -14.34 8.08 1.75
N GLY A 47 -14.00 8.43 0.52
CA GLY A 47 -14.73 8.00 -0.66
C GLY A 47 -14.12 6.76 -1.30
N ASP A 48 -14.75 6.32 -2.39
CA ASP A 48 -14.33 5.16 -3.16
C ASP A 48 -12.84 5.25 -3.50
N SER A 49 -12.13 4.14 -3.26
CA SER A 49 -10.70 4.09 -3.51
C SER A 49 -10.28 2.69 -3.90
N GLU A 50 -9.53 2.58 -5.00
CA GLU A 50 -9.15 1.29 -5.59
C GLU A 50 -7.66 1.29 -5.94
N LEU A 51 -7.02 0.17 -5.67
CA LEU A 51 -5.67 -0.19 -6.08
C LEU A 51 -5.75 -1.18 -7.24
N TYR A 52 -5.03 -0.89 -8.31
CA TYR A 52 -5.01 -1.71 -9.50
C TYR A 52 -3.59 -2.21 -9.80
N LEU A 53 -3.51 -3.48 -10.21
CA LEU A 53 -2.32 -4.08 -10.80
C LEU A 53 -2.69 -4.59 -12.19
N HIS A 54 -1.93 -4.21 -13.22
CA HIS A 54 -2.27 -4.53 -14.62
C HIS A 54 -3.69 -4.09 -15.03
N GLY A 55 -4.23 -3.04 -14.39
CA GLY A 55 -5.59 -2.57 -14.63
C GLY A 55 -6.70 -3.37 -13.94
N PHE A 56 -6.37 -4.41 -13.17
CA PHE A 56 -7.35 -5.14 -12.35
C PHE A 56 -7.37 -4.60 -10.94
N VAL A 57 -8.57 -4.39 -10.38
CA VAL A 57 -8.74 -4.03 -8.97
C VAL A 57 -8.28 -5.20 -8.10
N VAL A 58 -7.24 -4.97 -7.29
CA VAL A 58 -6.69 -5.98 -6.38
C VAL A 58 -7.00 -5.71 -4.91
N SER A 59 -7.34 -4.47 -4.58
CA SER A 59 -7.81 -4.06 -3.26
C SER A 59 -8.53 -2.73 -3.40
N GLY A 60 -9.58 -2.51 -2.62
CA GLY A 60 -10.32 -1.26 -2.66
C GLY A 60 -11.44 -1.23 -1.63
N SER A 61 -12.06 -0.07 -1.50
CA SER A 61 -13.21 0.20 -0.66
C SER A 61 -14.22 1.06 -1.41
N HIS A 62 -15.50 0.76 -1.23
CA HIS A 62 -16.62 1.42 -1.91
C HIS A 62 -17.70 1.81 -0.88
N MET A 63 -17.34 2.50 0.21
CA MET A 63 -18.32 3.03 1.19
C MET A 63 -17.79 4.27 1.94
N GLY A 64 -18.68 5.24 2.11
CA GLY A 64 -18.44 6.61 2.56
C GLY A 64 -17.98 6.86 4.00
N TYR A 65 -17.51 5.86 4.76
CA TYR A 65 -16.98 6.06 6.13
C TYR A 65 -15.52 5.60 6.23
N ASP A 66 -14.76 5.92 5.20
CA ASP A 66 -13.39 5.46 5.08
C ASP A 66 -12.42 6.46 5.76
N TYR A 67 -11.93 6.14 6.96
CA TYR A 67 -11.09 7.05 7.78
C TYR A 67 -9.63 7.14 7.30
N GLY A 68 -9.40 7.02 5.98
CA GLY A 68 -8.07 6.98 5.39
C GLY A 68 -7.47 5.58 5.50
N TYR A 69 -8.20 4.55 5.06
CA TYR A 69 -7.67 3.19 5.00
C TYR A 69 -6.46 3.08 4.07
N SER A 70 -5.69 2.03 4.29
CA SER A 70 -4.56 1.70 3.44
C SER A 70 -4.86 0.39 2.73
N HIS A 71 -4.70 0.39 1.42
CA HIS A 71 -4.83 -0.79 0.59
C HIS A 71 -3.44 -1.24 0.19
N SER A 72 -3.16 -2.52 0.38
CA SER A 72 -1.87 -3.10 0.05
C SER A 72 -2.04 -4.39 -0.73
N CYS A 73 -1.11 -4.65 -1.64
CA CYS A 73 -1.10 -5.88 -2.42
C CYS A 73 0.33 -6.28 -2.75
N VAL A 74 0.56 -7.59 -2.87
CA VAL A 74 1.78 -8.13 -3.47
C VAL A 74 1.70 -7.95 -4.97
N CYS A 75 2.78 -7.48 -5.58
CA CYS A 75 2.83 -7.11 -6.98
C CYS A 75 3.99 -7.82 -7.70
N PRO A 76 3.71 -8.42 -8.87
CA PRO A 76 4.76 -9.01 -9.68
C PRO A 76 5.61 -7.92 -10.32
N ARG A 77 6.81 -8.30 -10.79
CA ARG A 77 7.67 -7.45 -11.60
C ARG A 77 6.97 -7.10 -12.92
N ASN A 78 7.22 -5.90 -13.43
CA ASN A 78 6.63 -5.33 -14.65
C ASN A 78 5.11 -5.13 -14.59
N ALA A 79 4.54 -5.01 -13.39
CA ALA A 79 3.16 -4.62 -13.18
C ALA A 79 3.03 -3.09 -13.11
N PRO A 80 2.24 -2.46 -13.98
CA PRO A 80 1.81 -1.09 -13.77
C PRO A 80 0.92 -1.04 -12.53
N ILE A 81 1.26 -0.14 -11.62
CA ILE A 81 0.50 0.17 -10.42
C ILE A 81 -0.29 1.43 -10.69
N THR A 82 -1.61 1.35 -10.59
CA THR A 82 -2.45 2.55 -10.57
C THR A 82 -3.35 2.57 -9.35
N VAL A 83 -3.74 3.76 -8.93
CA VAL A 83 -4.72 3.97 -7.85
C VAL A 83 -5.75 5.01 -8.26
N SER A 84 -6.97 4.84 -7.77
CA SER A 84 -8.04 5.81 -7.84
C SER A 84 -8.52 6.13 -6.43
N SER A 85 -8.92 7.38 -6.19
CA SER A 85 -9.50 7.80 -4.91
C SER A 85 -10.36 9.03 -5.14
N ALA A 86 -11.62 8.97 -4.69
CA ALA A 86 -12.56 10.08 -4.78
C ALA A 86 -12.13 11.30 -3.92
N GLN A 87 -11.26 11.11 -2.92
CA GLN A 87 -10.80 12.17 -2.03
C GLN A 87 -9.31 12.49 -2.16
N GLY A 88 -8.66 11.93 -3.18
CA GLY A 88 -7.23 12.07 -3.39
C GLY A 88 -6.40 11.04 -2.62
N ILE A 89 -5.11 11.04 -2.96
CA ILE A 89 -4.14 10.05 -2.50
C ILE A 89 -3.27 10.74 -1.45
N GLY A 90 -3.22 10.19 -0.23
CA GLY A 90 -2.34 10.67 0.82
C GLY A 90 -0.90 10.25 0.56
N TRP A 91 -0.68 8.96 0.25
CA TRP A 91 0.59 8.44 -0.22
C TRP A 91 0.41 7.17 -1.04
N LEU A 92 1.37 6.92 -1.92
CA LEU A 92 1.51 5.68 -2.69
C LEU A 92 2.96 5.23 -2.59
N ARG A 93 3.17 4.03 -2.04
CA ARG A 93 4.49 3.54 -1.69
C ARG A 93 4.71 2.13 -2.19
N TYR A 94 5.95 1.83 -2.48
CA TYR A 94 6.41 0.54 -2.92
C TYR A 94 7.58 0.04 -2.08
N ARG A 95 7.66 -1.28 -1.91
CA ARG A 95 8.80 -1.96 -1.30
C ARG A 95 9.17 -3.19 -2.12
N ARG A 96 10.46 -3.30 -2.45
CA ARG A 96 11.01 -4.50 -3.09
C ARG A 96 11.10 -5.63 -2.08
N LEU A 97 10.69 -6.84 -2.46
CA LEU A 97 10.82 -8.05 -1.63
C LEU A 97 11.85 -9.04 -2.18
N GLY A 98 12.25 -8.90 -3.44
CA GLY A 98 13.31 -9.69 -4.06
C GLY A 98 13.86 -8.98 -5.29
N SER A 99 15.13 -9.24 -5.60
CA SER A 99 15.82 -8.79 -6.80
C SER A 99 15.73 -9.83 -7.91
#